data_AF-A0AB73B746-F1
#
_entry.id   AF-A0AB73B746-F1
#
_cell.length_a   1.000
_cell.length_b   1.000
_cell.length_c   1.000
_cell.angle_alpha   90.00
_cell.angle_beta   90.00
_cell.angle_gamma   90.00
#
_symmetry.space_group_name_H-M   'P 1'
#
loop_
_entity.id
_entity.type
_entity.pdbx_description
1 polymer ?
#
loop_
_entity_poly.entity_id
_entity_poly.type
_entity_poly.pdbx_seq_one_letter_code
_entity_poly.pdbx_strand_id
1 'polypeptide(L)'
;MTFYFGSKALGDPSSDGVVKVAARRAYRDLNRTLRGIGTHKDRDHLVNATYDSLVSFVSGLNTVTDQSDFDERHARWCRDRIEFFTAHPHQDRSEFCLNYGQAQKWINMTLKYLAVLGCPAVEKAYAYLHVPVDSIVFDVAQEPSPGLGVARPPKQVAWSKLGEEDYLSYQKRLREATAEFYGSPLDWEAQAWANRLHQKGESA
;
A
#
# COMPACT_ATOMS: atom_id res chain seq x y z
N MET A 1 0.98 -10.15 19.34
CA MET A 1 0.71 -10.07 17.88
C MET A 1 -0.78 -10.22 17.51
N THR A 2 -1.70 -10.11 18.48
CA THR A 2 -3.14 -10.39 18.33
C THR A 2 -4.03 -9.13 18.33
N PHE A 3 -3.42 -7.95 18.47
CA PHE A 3 -4.16 -6.70 18.75
C PHE A 3 -4.86 -6.09 17.52
N TYR A 4 -4.55 -6.53 16.29
CA TYR A 4 -4.97 -5.81 15.08
C TYR A 4 -6.23 -6.33 14.39
N PHE A 5 -6.58 -7.60 14.55
CA PHE A 5 -7.62 -8.24 13.71
C PHE A 5 -8.87 -8.73 14.45
N GLY A 6 -8.92 -8.63 15.78
CA GLY A 6 -10.02 -9.20 16.58
C GLY A 6 -10.08 -10.72 16.44
N SER A 7 -10.80 -11.38 17.34
CA SER A 7 -10.93 -12.85 17.40
C SER A 7 -11.55 -13.51 16.15
N LYS A 8 -11.92 -12.74 15.11
CA LYS A 8 -12.50 -13.22 13.85
C LYS A 8 -11.51 -13.50 12.72
N ALA A 9 -10.21 -13.21 12.88
CA ALA A 9 -9.20 -13.44 11.84
C ALA A 9 -8.27 -14.63 12.12
N LEU A 10 -8.83 -15.71 12.69
CA LEU A 10 -8.15 -17.01 12.84
C LEU A 10 -8.55 -18.00 11.72
N GLY A 11 -9.06 -17.48 10.59
CA GLY A 11 -9.31 -18.27 9.39
C GLY A 11 -8.05 -18.42 8.53
N ASP A 12 -8.16 -19.21 7.46
CA ASP A 12 -7.11 -19.35 6.44
C ASP A 12 -6.63 -17.95 5.95
N PRO A 13 -5.34 -17.60 6.14
CA PRO A 13 -4.77 -16.32 5.72
C PRO A 13 -4.87 -16.04 4.22
N SER A 14 -5.14 -17.07 3.41
CA SER A 14 -5.35 -16.96 1.97
C SER A 14 -6.81 -16.83 1.56
N SER A 15 -7.76 -16.96 2.49
CA SER A 15 -9.19 -16.85 2.18
C SER A 15 -9.58 -15.44 1.73
N ASP A 16 -10.51 -15.35 0.78
CA ASP A 16 -11.08 -14.09 0.30
C ASP A 16 -11.56 -13.20 1.44
N GLY A 17 -12.15 -13.79 2.48
CA GLY A 17 -12.59 -13.08 3.68
C GLY A 17 -11.46 -12.36 4.40
N VAL A 18 -10.32 -13.02 4.59
CA VAL A 18 -9.14 -12.41 5.24
C VAL A 18 -8.53 -11.31 4.35
N VAL A 19 -8.43 -11.54 3.04
CA VAL A 19 -7.95 -10.51 2.10
C VAL A 19 -8.84 -9.27 2.14
N LYS A 20 -10.16 -9.44 2.14
CA LYS A 20 -11.12 -8.32 2.27
C LYS A 20 -10.99 -7.59 3.60
N VAL A 21 -10.71 -8.29 4.70
CA VAL A 21 -10.46 -7.66 6.01
C VAL A 21 -9.18 -6.83 5.99
N ALA A 22 -8.08 -7.36 5.42
CA ALA A 22 -6.83 -6.63 5.25
C ALA A 22 -7.03 -5.39 4.36
N ALA A 23 -7.73 -5.54 3.23
CA ALA A 23 -8.05 -4.45 2.31
C ALA A 23 -8.93 -3.38 2.95
N ARG A 24 -9.89 -3.78 3.79
CA ARG A 24 -10.73 -2.85 4.56
C ARG A 24 -9.94 -2.08 5.61
N ARG A 25 -8.96 -2.74 6.25
CA ARG A 25 -8.04 -2.07 7.17
C ARG A 25 -7.19 -1.04 6.43
N ALA A 26 -6.57 -1.44 5.31
CA ALA A 26 -5.76 -0.57 4.46
C ALA A 26 -6.54 0.66 3.97
N TYR A 27 -7.82 0.50 3.59
CA TYR A 27 -8.69 1.61 3.20
C TYR A 27 -8.81 2.68 4.30
N ARG A 28 -8.80 2.31 5.58
CA ARG A 28 -8.89 3.28 6.70
C ARG A 28 -7.67 4.19 6.79
N ASP A 29 -6.51 3.76 6.30
CA ASP A 29 -5.28 4.56 6.33
C ASP A 29 -5.29 5.66 5.26
N LEU A 30 -6.01 5.45 4.16
CA LEU A 30 -6.05 6.38 3.02
C LEU A 30 -7.38 7.13 2.86
N ASN A 31 -8.51 6.64 3.39
CA ASN A 31 -9.84 7.20 3.09
C ASN A 31 -9.95 8.71 3.38
N ARG A 32 -9.21 9.22 4.38
CA ARG A 32 -9.14 10.64 4.74
C ARG A 32 -8.53 11.51 3.65
N THR A 33 -7.72 10.93 2.76
CA THR A 33 -7.14 11.65 1.62
C THR A 33 -8.03 11.57 0.39
N LEU A 34 -8.92 10.58 0.30
CA LEU A 34 -9.90 10.40 -0.79
C LEU A 34 -11.13 11.29 -0.57
N ARG A 35 -10.90 12.61 -0.58
CA ARG A 35 -11.93 13.62 -0.28
C ARG A 35 -13.12 13.47 -1.23
N GLY A 36 -14.33 13.42 -0.67
CA GLY A 36 -15.58 13.22 -1.42
C GLY A 36 -16.12 11.79 -1.34
N ILE A 37 -15.30 10.78 -1.03
CA ILE A 37 -15.79 9.38 -0.98
C ILE A 37 -16.92 9.18 0.02
N GLY A 38 -16.91 9.92 1.13
CA GLY A 38 -17.92 9.80 2.19
C GLY A 38 -19.34 10.21 1.77
N THR A 39 -19.45 11.06 0.74
CA THR A 39 -20.75 11.55 0.20
C THR A 39 -21.08 10.95 -1.16
N HIS A 40 -20.21 10.09 -1.71
CA HIS A 40 -20.42 9.45 -2.99
C HIS A 40 -21.56 8.43 -2.90
N LYS A 41 -22.59 8.53 -3.75
CA LYS A 41 -23.76 7.62 -3.68
C LYS A 41 -23.36 6.16 -3.88
N ASP A 42 -22.42 5.90 -4.79
CA ASP A 42 -21.91 4.55 -5.08
C ASP A 42 -20.70 4.15 -4.22
N ARG A 43 -20.45 4.82 -3.09
CA ARG A 43 -19.29 4.57 -2.22
C ARG A 43 -19.09 3.08 -1.93
N ASP A 44 -20.14 2.40 -1.50
CA ASP A 44 -20.03 1.00 -1.08
C ASP A 44 -19.73 0.09 -2.28
N HIS A 45 -20.30 0.38 -3.46
CA HIS A 45 -19.95 -0.33 -4.69
C HIS A 45 -18.47 -0.14 -5.04
N LEU A 46 -17.99 1.11 -5.05
CA LEU A 46 -16.60 1.43 -5.37
C LEU A 46 -15.60 0.73 -4.44
N VAL A 47 -15.88 0.80 -3.14
CA VAL A 47 -15.01 0.24 -2.10
C VAL A 47 -15.05 -1.29 -2.12
N ASN A 48 -16.23 -1.90 -2.22
CA ASN A 48 -16.35 -3.37 -2.24
C ASN A 48 -15.76 -3.97 -3.51
N ALA A 49 -15.99 -3.36 -4.67
CA ALA A 49 -15.37 -3.81 -5.94
C ALA A 49 -13.84 -3.71 -5.89
N THR A 50 -13.30 -2.72 -5.17
CA THR A 50 -11.85 -2.63 -4.92
C THR A 50 -11.35 -3.76 -4.01
N TYR A 51 -12.14 -4.18 -3.01
CA TYR A 51 -11.80 -5.33 -2.18
C TYR A 51 -11.81 -6.64 -3.00
N ASP A 52 -12.81 -6.85 -3.86
CA ASP A 52 -12.87 -8.01 -4.75
C ASP A 52 -11.68 -8.03 -5.72
N SER A 53 -11.34 -6.87 -6.29
CA SER A 53 -10.16 -6.72 -7.14
C SER A 53 -8.85 -7.06 -6.42
N LEU A 54 -8.72 -6.77 -5.11
CA LEU A 54 -7.55 -7.16 -4.32
C LEU A 54 -7.48 -8.66 -4.05
N VAL A 55 -8.64 -9.33 -3.89
CA VAL A 55 -8.69 -10.81 -3.81
C VAL A 55 -8.11 -11.43 -5.07
N SER A 56 -8.52 -10.95 -6.25
CA SER A 56 -7.99 -11.42 -7.53
C SER A 56 -6.50 -11.13 -7.67
N PHE A 57 -6.05 -9.94 -7.26
CA PHE A 57 -4.62 -9.59 -7.28
C PHE A 57 -3.79 -10.54 -6.41
N VAL A 58 -4.20 -10.76 -5.15
CA VAL A 58 -3.48 -11.63 -4.21
C VAL A 58 -3.42 -13.07 -4.72
N SER A 59 -4.51 -13.58 -5.29
CA SER A 59 -4.55 -14.93 -5.87
C SER A 59 -3.54 -15.11 -7.02
N GLY A 60 -3.26 -14.04 -7.77
CA GLY A 60 -2.30 -14.04 -8.87
C GLY A 60 -0.83 -13.96 -8.46
N LEU A 61 -0.52 -13.61 -7.19
CA LEU A 61 0.86 -13.41 -6.73
C LEU A 61 1.71 -14.69 -6.79
N ASN A 62 1.07 -15.86 -6.70
CA ASN A 62 1.72 -17.17 -6.82
C ASN A 62 2.49 -17.36 -8.12
N THR A 63 2.17 -16.57 -9.14
CA THR A 63 2.72 -16.66 -10.50
C THR A 63 3.74 -15.57 -10.80
N VAL A 64 4.05 -14.70 -9.84
CA VAL A 64 5.06 -13.65 -10.01
C VAL A 64 6.44 -14.28 -10.06
N THR A 65 7.20 -13.96 -11.11
CA THR A 65 8.52 -14.56 -11.37
C THR A 65 9.68 -13.66 -10.96
N ASP A 66 9.50 -12.35 -11.04
CA ASP A 66 10.56 -11.36 -10.82
C ASP A 66 9.97 -9.98 -10.53
N GLN A 67 10.86 -9.00 -10.29
CA GLN A 67 10.48 -7.63 -9.98
C GLN A 67 9.72 -6.94 -11.12
N SER A 68 10.09 -7.18 -12.38
CA SER A 68 9.45 -6.53 -13.52
C SER A 68 8.01 -6.99 -13.67
N ASP A 69 7.77 -8.30 -13.53
CA ASP A 69 6.41 -8.86 -13.56
C ASP A 69 5.55 -8.29 -12.41
N PHE A 70 6.10 -8.20 -11.20
CA PHE A 70 5.38 -7.58 -10.09
C PHE A 70 5.04 -6.11 -10.36
N ASP A 71 6.01 -5.32 -10.83
CA ASP A 71 5.86 -3.89 -11.10
C ASP A 71 4.78 -3.63 -12.14
N GLU A 72 4.77 -4.42 -13.23
CA GLU A 72 3.77 -4.32 -14.29
C GLU A 72 2.35 -4.66 -13.81
N ARG A 73 2.21 -5.74 -13.01
CA ARG A 73 0.91 -6.14 -12.44
C ARG A 73 0.41 -5.11 -11.44
N HIS A 74 1.29 -4.60 -10.59
CA HIS A 74 0.98 -3.56 -9.61
C HIS A 74 0.54 -2.26 -10.28
N ALA A 75 1.28 -1.82 -11.30
CA ALA A 75 0.96 -0.62 -12.07
C ALA A 75 -0.37 -0.75 -12.80
N ARG A 76 -0.61 -1.92 -13.43
CA ARG A 76 -1.90 -2.24 -14.06
C ARG A 76 -3.05 -2.18 -13.06
N TRP A 77 -2.90 -2.84 -11.91
CA TRP A 77 -3.93 -2.79 -10.86
C TRP A 77 -4.24 -1.35 -10.43
N CYS A 78 -3.21 -0.51 -10.24
CA CYS A 78 -3.41 0.89 -9.88
C CYS A 78 -4.17 1.65 -10.97
N ARG A 79 -3.77 1.51 -12.25
CA ARG A 79 -4.43 2.15 -13.39
C ARG A 79 -5.89 1.69 -13.52
N ASP A 80 -6.15 0.40 -13.45
CA ASP A 80 -7.50 -0.17 -13.54
C ASP A 80 -8.42 0.35 -12.42
N ARG A 81 -7.88 0.58 -11.21
CA ARG A 81 -8.67 1.18 -10.11
C ARG A 81 -8.92 2.66 -10.34
N ILE A 82 -7.96 3.41 -10.85
CA ILE A 82 -8.14 4.84 -11.18
C ILE A 82 -9.20 4.98 -12.28
N GLU A 83 -9.12 4.19 -13.35
CA GLU A 83 -10.11 4.16 -14.42
C GLU A 83 -11.49 3.79 -13.90
N PHE A 84 -11.59 2.78 -13.05
CA PHE A 84 -12.86 2.38 -12.44
C PHE A 84 -13.50 3.49 -11.61
N PHE A 85 -12.74 4.20 -10.77
CA PHE A 85 -13.27 5.36 -10.04
C PHE A 85 -13.63 6.52 -10.97
N THR A 86 -12.89 6.70 -12.07
CA THR A 86 -13.16 7.75 -13.06
C THR A 86 -14.47 7.49 -13.83
N ALA A 87 -14.77 6.23 -14.12
CA ALA A 87 -16.02 5.80 -14.75
C ALA A 87 -17.25 5.95 -13.84
N HIS A 88 -17.06 6.24 -12.55
CA HIS A 88 -18.11 6.44 -11.55
C HIS A 88 -17.91 7.82 -10.91
N PRO A 89 -18.25 8.91 -11.63
CA PRO A 89 -18.02 10.26 -11.14
C PRO A 89 -18.89 10.58 -9.93
N HIS A 90 -18.35 11.39 -9.02
CA HIS A 90 -19.12 11.89 -7.89
C HIS A 90 -20.22 12.85 -8.36
N GLN A 91 -21.41 12.72 -7.79
CA GLN A 91 -22.61 13.43 -8.23
C GLN A 91 -22.48 14.95 -8.08
N ASP A 92 -21.90 15.41 -6.96
CA ASP A 92 -21.78 16.86 -6.66
C ASP A 92 -20.32 17.38 -6.64
N ARG A 93 -19.32 16.58 -7.02
CA ARG A 93 -17.89 16.96 -6.91
C ARG A 93 -17.12 16.54 -8.16
N SER A 94 -17.01 17.45 -9.12
CA SER A 94 -16.30 17.22 -10.38
C SER A 94 -14.81 16.88 -10.20
N GLU A 95 -14.19 17.32 -9.11
CA GLU A 95 -12.78 17.04 -8.79
C GLU A 95 -12.55 15.69 -8.07
N PHE A 96 -13.60 14.93 -7.78
CA PHE A 96 -13.44 13.63 -7.12
C PHE A 96 -12.68 12.67 -8.03
N CYS A 97 -11.53 12.20 -7.57
CA CYS A 97 -10.75 11.18 -8.25
C CYS A 97 -9.98 10.31 -7.25
N LEU A 98 -9.74 9.05 -7.65
CA LEU A 98 -8.71 8.22 -7.04
C LEU A 98 -7.38 8.53 -7.74
N ASN A 99 -6.38 8.95 -6.98
CA ASN A 99 -5.04 9.20 -7.52
C ASN A 99 -4.16 7.95 -7.37
N TYR A 100 -3.09 7.86 -8.17
CA TYR A 100 -2.15 6.74 -8.12
C TYR A 100 -1.53 6.56 -6.73
N GLY A 101 -1.14 7.66 -6.08
CA GLY A 101 -0.69 7.67 -4.69
C GLY A 101 -1.65 7.04 -3.67
N GLN A 102 -2.96 7.11 -3.90
CA GLN A 102 -3.98 6.46 -3.07
C GLN A 102 -4.15 4.98 -3.44
N ALA A 103 -4.16 4.67 -4.74
CA ALA A 103 -4.24 3.29 -5.23
C ALA A 103 -3.05 2.46 -4.68
N GLN A 104 -1.81 2.93 -4.86
CA GLN A 104 -0.63 2.23 -4.35
C GLN A 104 -0.69 2.01 -2.83
N LYS A 105 -1.20 2.98 -2.07
CA LYS A 105 -1.28 2.86 -0.61
C LYS A 105 -2.24 1.75 -0.22
N TRP A 106 -3.36 1.63 -0.94
CA TRP A 106 -4.37 0.62 -0.69
C TRP A 106 -3.81 -0.78 -0.89
N ILE A 107 -3.23 -1.06 -2.06
CA ILE A 107 -2.69 -2.38 -2.37
C ILE A 107 -1.48 -2.71 -1.49
N ASN A 108 -0.53 -1.78 -1.30
CA ASN A 108 0.69 -2.05 -0.53
C ASN A 108 0.39 -2.28 0.95
N MET A 109 -0.54 -1.52 1.55
CA MET A 109 -0.95 -1.79 2.94
C MET A 109 -1.70 -3.12 3.07
N THR A 110 -2.51 -3.48 2.07
CA THR A 110 -3.20 -4.79 2.05
C THR A 110 -2.18 -5.93 2.04
N LEU A 111 -1.18 -5.85 1.16
CA LEU A 111 -0.12 -6.85 1.04
C LEU A 111 0.74 -6.91 2.31
N LYS A 112 1.10 -5.77 2.89
CA LYS A 112 1.81 -5.71 4.18
C LYS A 112 1.05 -6.44 5.30
N TYR A 113 -0.25 -6.20 5.42
CA TYR A 113 -1.06 -6.89 6.42
C TYR A 113 -1.14 -8.40 6.19
N LEU A 114 -1.28 -8.82 4.93
CA LEU A 114 -1.30 -10.23 4.58
C LEU A 114 0.05 -10.93 4.80
N ALA A 115 1.17 -10.22 4.60
CA ALA A 115 2.50 -10.73 4.95
C ALA A 115 2.61 -10.97 6.47
N VAL A 116 2.14 -10.03 7.29
CA VAL A 116 2.10 -10.20 8.77
C VAL A 116 1.20 -11.37 9.19
N LEU A 117 0.15 -11.66 8.42
CA LEU A 117 -0.76 -12.79 8.66
C LEU A 117 -0.26 -14.13 8.09
N GLY A 118 0.90 -14.15 7.43
CA GLY A 118 1.46 -15.38 6.84
C GLY A 118 0.66 -15.89 5.64
N CYS A 119 0.17 -14.99 4.77
CA CYS A 119 -0.51 -15.39 3.54
C CYS A 119 0.49 -16.00 2.54
N PRO A 120 0.37 -17.30 2.16
CA PRO A 120 1.40 -17.97 1.36
C PRO A 120 1.66 -17.33 0.00
N ALA A 121 0.63 -16.78 -0.65
CA ALA A 121 0.77 -16.09 -1.94
C ALA A 121 1.60 -14.81 -1.82
N VAL A 122 1.43 -14.09 -0.72
CA VAL A 122 2.18 -12.87 -0.43
C VAL A 122 3.61 -13.19 -0.01
N GLU A 123 3.82 -14.24 0.79
CA GLU A 123 5.16 -14.71 1.18
C GLU A 123 6.02 -15.07 -0.03
N LYS A 124 5.46 -15.77 -1.03
CA LYS A 124 6.17 -16.10 -2.27
C LYS A 124 6.62 -14.87 -3.05
N ALA A 125 5.81 -13.82 -3.07
CA ALA A 125 6.11 -12.58 -3.76
C ALA A 125 6.82 -11.53 -2.88
N TYR A 126 7.15 -11.86 -1.62
CA TYR A 126 7.51 -10.89 -0.59
C TYR A 126 8.72 -10.02 -0.97
N ALA A 127 9.73 -10.62 -1.62
CA ALA A 127 10.92 -9.91 -2.08
C ALA A 127 10.60 -8.81 -3.10
N TYR A 128 9.51 -8.95 -3.86
CA TYR A 128 9.13 -8.02 -4.93
C TYR A 128 8.18 -6.92 -4.48
N LEU A 129 7.59 -7.05 -3.28
CA LEU A 129 6.57 -6.13 -2.81
C LEU A 129 7.07 -4.69 -2.68
N HIS A 130 6.16 -3.77 -2.93
CA HIS A 130 6.37 -2.34 -2.79
C HIS A 130 6.13 -1.85 -1.37
N VAL A 131 6.89 -0.84 -0.94
CA VAL A 131 6.66 -0.15 0.33
C VAL A 131 5.35 0.65 0.25
N PRO A 132 4.47 0.62 1.26
CA PRO A 132 3.27 1.45 1.27
C PRO A 132 3.61 2.93 1.51
N VAL A 133 3.92 3.66 0.45
CA VAL A 133 4.41 5.05 0.53
C VAL A 133 3.35 5.96 1.16
N ASP A 134 3.74 6.64 2.23
CA ASP A 134 2.98 7.73 2.85
C ASP A 134 3.92 8.84 3.35
N SER A 135 3.38 9.82 4.08
CA SER A 135 4.18 10.90 4.65
C SER A 135 5.25 10.39 5.63
N ILE A 136 4.98 9.31 6.35
CA ILE A 136 5.90 8.75 7.34
C ILE A 136 7.06 8.04 6.64
N VAL A 137 6.77 7.26 5.59
CA VAL A 137 7.81 6.66 4.75
C VAL A 137 8.69 7.74 4.14
N PHE A 138 8.10 8.83 3.64
CA PHE A 138 8.84 9.97 3.11
C PHE A 138 9.75 10.62 4.16
N ASP A 139 9.26 10.83 5.39
CA ASP A 139 10.06 11.41 6.46
C ASP A 139 11.26 10.52 6.80
N VAL A 140 11.01 9.22 7.03
CA VAL A 140 12.06 8.31 7.51
C VAL A 140 13.06 7.96 6.41
N ALA A 141 12.62 7.77 5.16
CA ALA A 141 13.50 7.45 4.05
C ALA A 141 14.51 8.57 3.76
N GLN A 142 14.09 9.83 3.92
CA GLN A 142 14.91 11.00 3.60
C GLN A 142 16.05 11.20 4.59
N GLU A 143 15.90 10.76 5.85
CA GLU A 143 16.96 10.88 6.85
C GLU A 143 18.21 10.07 6.44
N PRO A 144 19.44 10.63 6.55
CA PRO A 144 20.66 9.90 6.20
C PRO A 144 20.95 8.71 7.12
N SER A 145 20.60 8.83 8.41
CA SER A 145 20.71 7.78 9.42
C SER A 145 19.73 8.09 10.55
N PRO A 146 18.88 7.15 11.01
CA PRO A 146 18.80 5.73 10.63
C PRO A 146 17.97 5.46 9.35
N GLY A 147 17.72 6.47 8.52
CA GLY A 147 16.95 6.35 7.28
C GLY A 147 17.75 5.77 6.11
N LEU A 148 17.41 6.17 4.88
CA LEU A 148 18.04 5.69 3.64
C LEU A 148 18.74 6.79 2.83
N GLY A 149 18.64 8.06 3.25
CA GLY A 149 19.05 9.21 2.43
C GLY A 149 18.27 9.33 1.11
N VAL A 150 17.12 8.66 0.97
CA VAL A 150 16.31 8.67 -0.25
C VAL A 150 15.40 9.89 -0.23
N ALA A 151 15.79 10.92 -0.98
CA ALA A 151 15.03 12.15 -1.10
C ALA A 151 13.61 11.91 -1.65
N ARG A 152 12.66 12.70 -1.15
CA ARG A 152 11.27 12.74 -1.64
C ARG A 152 11.19 12.97 -3.15
N PRO A 153 10.09 12.56 -3.82
CA PRO A 153 9.88 12.85 -5.23
C PRO A 153 10.00 14.36 -5.56
N PRO A 154 10.58 14.74 -6.71
CA PRO A 154 11.04 16.11 -7.00
C PRO A 154 9.97 17.19 -6.90
N LYS A 155 8.72 16.85 -7.19
CA LYS A 155 7.59 17.78 -7.20
C LYS A 155 7.04 18.09 -5.80
N GLN A 156 7.61 17.53 -4.72
CA GLN A 156 7.12 17.64 -3.33
C GLN A 156 5.62 17.35 -3.19
N VAL A 157 5.06 16.54 -4.09
CA VAL A 157 3.64 16.24 -4.09
C VAL A 157 3.33 15.42 -2.83
N ALA A 158 2.21 15.72 -2.19
CA ALA A 158 1.67 14.85 -1.16
C ALA A 158 1.59 13.41 -1.72
N TRP A 159 1.98 12.42 -0.92
CA TRP A 159 1.99 11.01 -1.33
C TRP A 159 0.66 10.58 -1.95
N SER A 160 -0.47 11.13 -1.48
CA SER A 160 -1.81 10.80 -1.95
C SER A 160 -2.13 11.36 -3.33
N LYS A 161 -1.32 12.25 -3.88
CA LYS A 161 -1.43 12.84 -5.21
C LYS A 161 -0.24 12.47 -6.12
N LEU A 162 0.59 11.53 -5.67
CA LEU A 162 1.73 11.05 -6.44
C LEU A 162 1.24 10.40 -7.74
N GLY A 163 1.92 10.69 -8.85
CA GLY A 163 1.68 10.03 -10.14
C GLY A 163 2.46 8.72 -10.29
N GLU A 164 2.14 7.95 -11.31
CA GLU A 164 2.74 6.63 -11.59
C GLU A 164 4.27 6.68 -11.72
N GLU A 165 4.79 7.55 -12.58
CA GLU A 165 6.22 7.67 -12.85
C GLU A 165 7.02 8.05 -11.58
N ASP A 166 6.56 9.10 -10.90
CA ASP A 166 7.18 9.58 -9.66
C ASP A 166 7.15 8.51 -8.56
N TYR A 167 6.08 7.69 -8.52
CA TYR A 167 5.95 6.56 -7.60
C TYR A 167 6.92 5.42 -7.94
N LEU A 168 6.96 4.95 -9.19
CA LEU A 168 7.81 3.83 -9.60
C LEU A 168 9.29 4.18 -9.44
N SER A 169 9.67 5.41 -9.82
CA SER A 169 11.02 5.94 -9.59
C SER A 169 11.39 5.96 -8.09
N TYR A 170 10.43 6.31 -7.22
CA TYR A 170 10.66 6.30 -5.78
C TYR A 170 10.81 4.87 -5.22
N GLN A 171 9.97 3.93 -5.64
CA GLN A 171 10.09 2.52 -5.24
C GLN A 171 11.43 1.91 -5.66
N LYS A 172 11.88 2.21 -6.88
CA LYS A 172 13.20 1.76 -7.38
C LYS A 172 14.33 2.27 -6.48
N ARG A 173 14.33 3.57 -6.13
CA ARG A 173 15.33 4.16 -5.24
C ARG A 173 15.30 3.57 -3.83
N LEU A 174 14.10 3.31 -3.27
CA LEU A 174 13.98 2.61 -1.99
C LEU A 174 14.62 1.22 -2.08
N ARG A 175 14.31 0.47 -3.14
CA ARG A 175 14.86 -0.87 -3.35
C ARG A 175 16.38 -0.86 -3.45
N GLU A 176 16.94 0.02 -4.28
CA GLU A 176 18.39 0.20 -4.42
C GLU A 176 19.05 0.53 -3.08
N ALA A 177 18.47 1.45 -2.30
CA ALA A 177 19.00 1.83 -0.99
C ALA A 177 18.91 0.73 0.07
N THR A 178 17.96 -0.21 -0.07
CA THR A 178 17.79 -1.33 0.87
C THR A 178 18.54 -2.60 0.47
N ALA A 179 19.01 -2.71 -0.78
CA ALA A 179 19.50 -3.97 -1.35
C ALA A 179 20.72 -4.57 -0.63
N GLU A 180 21.55 -3.73 0.00
CA GLU A 180 22.75 -4.19 0.72
C GLU A 180 22.45 -4.70 2.13
N PHE A 181 21.40 -4.18 2.78
CA PHE A 181 21.17 -4.37 4.21
C PHE A 181 19.88 -5.13 4.55
N TYR A 182 18.97 -5.28 3.59
CA TYR A 182 17.63 -5.85 3.79
C TYR A 182 17.29 -6.87 2.70
N GLY A 183 16.53 -7.90 3.07
CA GLY A 183 16.00 -8.88 2.12
C GLY A 183 14.88 -8.31 1.24
N SER A 184 14.14 -7.32 1.75
CA SER A 184 13.08 -6.61 1.04
C SER A 184 12.97 -5.16 1.55
N PRO A 185 12.53 -4.20 0.72
CA PRO A 185 12.19 -2.85 1.16
C PRO A 185 11.16 -2.80 2.29
N LEU A 186 10.30 -3.81 2.40
CA LEU A 186 9.34 -3.93 3.50
C LEU A 186 10.00 -4.24 4.85
N ASP A 187 11.13 -4.94 4.87
CA ASP A 187 11.86 -5.23 6.12
C ASP A 187 12.44 -3.95 6.71
N TRP A 188 13.02 -3.11 5.84
CA TRP A 188 13.43 -1.77 6.22
C TRP A 188 12.27 -0.95 6.77
N GLU A 189 11.12 -0.94 6.07
CA GLU A 189 9.96 -0.19 6.53
C GLU A 189 9.47 -0.67 7.91
N ALA A 190 9.45 -1.98 8.15
CA ALA A 190 9.09 -2.56 9.44
C ALA A 190 10.05 -2.12 10.57
N GLN A 191 11.37 -2.13 10.30
CA GLN A 191 12.37 -1.65 11.26
C GLN A 191 12.25 -0.16 11.53
N ALA A 192 12.04 0.65 10.50
CA ALA A 192 11.80 2.09 10.60
C ALA A 192 10.61 2.41 11.54
N TRP A 193 9.52 1.65 11.44
CA TRP A 193 8.38 1.78 12.35
C TRP A 193 8.72 1.38 13.79
N ALA A 194 9.45 0.29 13.99
CA ALA A 194 9.87 -0.15 15.32
C ALA A 194 10.73 0.92 16.00
N ASN A 195 11.71 1.50 15.30
CA ASN A 195 12.58 2.55 15.83
C ASN A 195 11.78 3.79 16.27
N ARG A 196 10.80 4.20 15.45
CA ARG A 196 9.96 5.37 15.76
C ARG A 196 9.05 5.16 16.97
N LEU A 197 8.57 3.95 17.20
CA LEU A 197 7.76 3.62 18.37
C LEU A 197 8.59 3.68 19.67
N HIS A 198 9.83 3.18 19.64
CA HIS A 198 10.74 3.28 20.77
C HIS A 198 11.04 4.73 21.15
N GLN A 199 11.38 5.59 20.17
CA GLN A 199 11.66 7.01 20.40
C GLN A 199 10.46 7.76 21.02
N LYS A 200 9.23 7.43 20.63
CA LYS A 200 8.02 8.03 21.21
C LYS A 200 7.72 7.55 22.63
N GLY A 201 8.11 6.32 22.98
CA GLY A 201 7.95 5.77 24.32
C GLY A 201 8.96 6.30 25.33
N GLU A 202 10.15 6.71 24.87
CA GLU A 202 11.19 7.35 25.70
C GLU A 202 10.95 8.86 25.90
N SER A 203 10.05 9.46 25.11
CA SER A 203 9.74 10.90 25.12
C SER A 203 8.42 11.23 25.86
N ALA A 204 7.80 10.25 26.52
CA ALA A 204 6.52 10.35 27.24
C ALA A 204 6.69 10.00 28.71
#